data_AF-A0A929IRF1-F1
#
_entry.id   AF-A0A929IRF1-F1
#
_cell.length_a   1.000
_cell.length_b   1.000
_cell.length_c   1.000
_cell.angle_alpha   90.00
_cell.angle_beta   90.00
_cell.angle_gamma   90.00
#
_symmetry.space_group_name_H-M   'P 1'
#
loop_
_entity.id
_entity.type
_entity.pdbx_description
1 polymer ?
#
loop_
_entity_poly.entity_id
_entity_poly.type
_entity_poly.pdbx_seq_one_letter_code
_entity_poly.pdbx_strand_id
1 'polypeptide(L)'
;GSRCGVLFGAERMGLDNNDVVLAEALIEAPLNPAYKSLNLAQGVLLIAWSWFRLADETPEYRLELGGTRPATKDELLNFFTRLEDKLIESNFLYPEKKRPAMIRNIRNMFQRMALTEQDLRTLHGIVVSLFKYRGGK
;
A
#
# COMPACT_ATOMS: atom_id res chain seq x y z
N GLY A 1 -8.21 14.69 33.10
CA GLY A 1 -6.88 15.16 32.66
C GLY A 1 -6.86 16.69 32.66
N SER A 2 -5.69 17.29 32.77
CA SER A 2 -5.50 18.74 32.61
C SER A 2 -5.81 19.18 31.17
N ARG A 3 -6.23 20.43 30.96
CA ARG A 3 -6.41 20.99 29.61
C ARG A 3 -5.03 21.25 29.00
N CYS A 4 -4.80 20.76 27.78
CA CYS A 4 -3.59 21.00 27.00
C CYS A 4 -3.91 21.73 25.69
N GLY A 5 -2.94 22.47 25.17
CA GLY A 5 -3.02 23.12 23.86
C GLY A 5 -1.69 22.96 23.11
N VAL A 6 -1.75 23.00 21.78
CA VAL A 6 -0.56 22.98 20.92
C VAL A 6 -0.48 24.31 20.19
N LEU A 7 0.65 24.98 20.31
CA LEU A 7 0.93 26.26 19.66
C LEU A 7 1.60 25.99 18.31
N PHE A 8 1.14 26.69 17.28
CA PHE A 8 1.75 26.65 15.94
C PHE A 8 2.15 28.06 15.52
N GLY A 9 3.35 28.17 14.98
CA GLY A 9 3.88 29.44 14.48
C GLY A 9 3.37 29.83 13.10
N ALA A 10 3.63 31.07 12.70
CA ALA A 10 3.34 31.52 11.34
C ALA A 10 4.21 30.76 10.33
N GLU A 11 3.66 30.41 9.16
CA GLU A 11 4.30 29.50 8.19
C GLU A 11 5.73 29.89 7.79
N ARG A 12 6.01 31.20 7.66
CA ARG A 12 7.35 31.69 7.25
C ARG A 12 8.30 31.97 8.41
N MET A 13 7.76 32.25 9.60
CA MET A 13 8.53 32.82 10.71
C MET A 13 8.61 31.90 11.93
N GLY A 14 7.80 30.85 11.98
CA GLY A 14 7.68 30.00 13.15
C GLY A 14 7.00 30.71 14.32
N LEU A 15 7.23 30.20 15.53
CA LEU A 15 6.79 30.80 16.78
C LEU A 15 7.76 31.91 17.18
N ASP A 16 7.25 32.98 17.79
CA ASP A 16 8.13 33.97 18.41
C ASP A 16 8.81 33.36 19.64
N ASN A 17 10.02 33.81 19.97
CA ASN A 17 10.72 33.34 21.16
C ASN A 17 9.89 33.56 22.44
N ASN A 18 9.12 34.64 22.51
CA ASN A 18 8.23 34.91 23.63
C ASN A 18 7.09 33.88 23.73
N ASP A 19 6.61 33.36 22.60
CA ASP A 19 5.61 32.28 22.59
C ASP A 19 6.23 30.94 23.03
N VAL A 20 7.46 30.66 22.59
CA VAL A 20 8.18 29.42 22.94
C VAL A 20 8.50 29.35 24.44
N VAL A 21 8.89 30.48 25.06
CA VAL A 21 9.21 30.54 26.50
C VAL A 21 8.00 30.21 27.38
N LEU A 22 6.78 30.41 26.89
CA LEU A 22 5.55 30.07 27.62
C LEU A 22 5.17 28.59 27.49
N ALA A 23 5.78 27.84 26.57
CA ALA A 23 5.46 26.44 26.34
C ALA A 23 6.14 25.51 27.36
N GLU A 24 5.41 24.51 27.84
CA GLU A 24 5.93 23.51 28.78
C GLU A 24 6.80 22.44 28.09
N ALA A 25 6.65 22.28 26.77
CA ALA A 25 7.39 21.31 25.97
C ALA A 25 7.54 21.78 24.52
N LEU A 26 8.61 21.31 23.86
CA LEU A 26 8.83 21.49 22.43
C LEU A 26 8.57 20.16 21.72
N ILE A 27 7.81 20.21 20.62
CA ILE A 27 7.57 19.06 19.74
C ILE A 27 8.32 19.30 18.44
N GLU A 28 9.28 18.42 18.11
CA GLU A 28 10.03 18.45 16.86
C GLU A 28 9.70 17.20 16.03
N ALA A 29 9.29 17.41 14.77
CA ALA A 29 9.17 16.31 13.83
C ALA A 29 10.57 15.95 13.28
N PRO A 30 10.93 14.65 13.16
CA PRO A 30 12.21 14.23 12.60
C PRO A 30 12.22 14.44 11.07
N LEU A 31 12.49 15.67 10.66
CA LEU A 31 12.52 16.10 9.27
C LEU A 31 13.90 15.90 8.64
N ASN A 32 13.95 15.96 7.31
CA ASN A 32 15.21 15.97 6.58
C ASN A 32 16.10 17.14 7.08
N PRO A 33 17.32 16.90 7.57
CA PRO A 33 18.19 17.98 8.06
C PRO A 33 18.49 19.07 7.02
N ALA A 34 18.48 18.73 5.73
CA ALA A 34 18.67 19.67 4.63
C ALA A 34 17.41 20.49 4.30
N TYR A 35 16.23 20.06 4.77
CA TYR A 35 14.95 20.72 4.55
C TYR A 35 14.00 20.49 5.74
N LYS A 36 14.12 21.35 6.75
CA LYS A 36 13.41 21.23 8.04
C LYS A 36 12.10 22.02 8.12
N SER A 37 11.63 22.59 7.01
CA SER A 37 10.39 23.37 7.01
C SER A 37 9.22 22.52 6.54
N LEU A 38 8.13 22.56 7.31
CA LEU A 38 6.82 22.06 6.90
C LEU A 38 5.90 23.25 6.68
N ASN A 39 5.00 23.13 5.72
CA ASN A 39 3.86 24.04 5.67
C ASN A 39 3.03 23.91 6.97
N LEU A 40 2.44 25.02 7.42
CA LEU A 40 1.67 25.07 8.66
C LEU A 40 0.56 24.00 8.72
N ALA A 41 -0.20 23.81 7.65
CA ALA A 41 -1.26 22.81 7.59
C ALA A 41 -0.70 21.38 7.68
N GLN A 42 0.50 21.12 7.14
CA GLN A 42 1.17 19.83 7.30
C GLN A 42 1.59 19.58 8.75
N GLY A 43 2.14 20.59 9.42
CA GLY A 43 2.47 20.50 10.85
C GLY A 43 1.25 20.22 11.71
N VAL A 44 0.15 20.95 11.49
CA VAL A 44 -1.13 20.73 12.20
C VAL A 44 -1.66 19.32 11.94
N LEU A 45 -1.67 18.87 10.68
CA LEU A 45 -2.12 17.53 10.30
C LEU A 45 -1.30 16.43 10.98
N LEU A 46 0.04 16.55 11.00
CA LEU A 46 0.91 15.56 11.63
C LEU A 46 0.65 15.42 13.12
N ILE A 47 0.50 16.54 13.83
CA ILE A 47 0.20 16.52 15.28
C ILE A 47 -1.19 15.93 15.54
N ALA A 48 -2.21 16.38 14.80
CA ALA A 48 -3.58 15.87 14.95
C ALA A 48 -3.66 14.36 14.66
N TRP A 49 -3.00 13.90 13.60
CA TRP A 49 -2.93 12.49 13.23
C TRP A 49 -2.18 11.66 14.27
N SER A 50 -1.04 12.16 14.78
CA SER A 50 -0.26 11.47 15.81
C SER A 50 -1.04 11.34 17.11
N TRP A 51 -1.77 12.40 17.49
CA TRP A 51 -2.67 12.38 18.65
C TRP A 51 -3.79 11.35 18.46
N PHE A 52 -4.44 11.35 17.29
CA PHE A 52 -5.48 10.36 16.98
C PHE A 52 -4.95 8.94 17.04
N ARG A 53 -3.77 8.67 16.46
CA ARG A 53 -3.16 7.33 16.46
C ARG A 53 -2.81 6.79 17.85
N LEU A 54 -2.46 7.66 18.80
CA LEU A 54 -2.20 7.24 20.18
C LEU A 54 -3.49 6.76 20.89
N ALA A 55 -4.65 7.26 20.45
CA ALA A 55 -5.95 6.85 20.95
C ALA A 55 -6.64 5.78 20.06
N ASP A 56 -6.03 5.42 18.93
CA ASP A 56 -6.59 4.45 17.99
C ASP A 56 -6.29 3.03 18.47
N GLU A 57 -7.32 2.37 19.02
CA GLU A 57 -7.27 0.98 19.45
C GLU A 57 -7.63 0.00 18.32
N THR A 58 -7.80 0.48 17.09
CA THR A 58 -8.11 -0.37 15.95
C THR A 58 -7.00 -1.42 15.81
N PRO A 59 -7.32 -2.72 15.92
CA PRO A 59 -6.31 -3.76 15.79
C PRO A 59 -5.65 -3.65 14.42
N GLU A 60 -4.31 -3.76 14.40
CA GLU A 60 -3.58 -3.75 13.13
C GLU A 60 -4.14 -4.83 12.22
N TYR A 61 -4.46 -4.44 10.98
CA TYR A 61 -4.79 -5.40 9.94
C TYR A 61 -3.56 -6.27 9.68
N ARG A 62 -3.59 -7.51 10.17
CA ARG A 62 -2.61 -8.52 9.84
C ARG A 62 -3.13 -9.34 8.67
N LEU A 63 -2.37 -9.36 7.60
CA LEU A 63 -2.55 -10.39 6.57
C LEU A 63 -2.31 -11.75 7.23
N GLU A 64 -3.29 -12.64 7.16
CA GLU A 64 -3.09 -14.02 7.55
C GLU A 64 -2.25 -14.71 6.47
N LEU A 65 -0.94 -14.72 6.69
CA LEU A 65 0.00 -15.22 5.70
C LEU A 65 0.19 -16.75 5.77
N GLY A 66 -0.51 -17.46 6.65
CA GLY A 66 -0.45 -18.94 6.72
C GLY A 66 0.95 -19.54 6.87
N GLY A 67 1.92 -18.79 7.42
CA GLY A 67 3.31 -19.21 7.56
C GLY A 67 4.20 -18.98 6.33
N THR A 68 3.72 -18.28 5.30
CA THR A 68 4.52 -17.84 4.14
C THR A 68 4.69 -16.32 4.12
N ARG A 69 5.45 -15.79 3.16
CA ARG A 69 5.57 -14.34 2.93
C ARG A 69 4.57 -13.84 1.88
N PRO A 70 4.24 -12.53 1.87
CA PRO A 70 3.58 -11.91 0.74
C PRO A 70 4.37 -12.16 -0.56
N ALA A 71 3.66 -12.35 -1.67
CA ALA A 71 4.29 -12.42 -2.98
C ALA A 71 4.95 -11.09 -3.32
N THR A 72 6.13 -11.14 -3.93
CA THR A 72 6.77 -9.93 -4.46
C THR A 72 6.04 -9.46 -5.72
N LYS A 73 6.28 -8.20 -6.10
CA LYS A 73 5.73 -7.65 -7.34
C LYS A 73 6.21 -8.45 -8.56
N ASP A 74 7.46 -8.89 -8.55
CA ASP A 74 8.06 -9.64 -9.66
C ASP A 74 7.44 -11.03 -9.81
N GLU A 75 7.16 -11.73 -8.71
CA GLU A 75 6.47 -13.02 -8.74
C GLU A 75 5.05 -12.89 -9.31
N LEU A 76 4.33 -11.84 -8.90
CA LEU A 76 2.99 -11.58 -9.41
C LEU A 76 3.01 -11.22 -10.91
N LEU A 77 4.00 -10.45 -11.36
CA LEU A 77 4.17 -10.13 -12.78
C LEU A 77 4.52 -11.37 -13.59
N ASN A 78 5.39 -12.25 -13.07
CA ASN A 78 5.70 -13.53 -13.71
C ASN A 78 4.45 -14.41 -13.87
N PHE A 79 3.62 -14.48 -12.82
CA PHE A 79 2.33 -15.15 -12.89
C PHE A 79 1.42 -14.57 -13.97
N PHE A 80 1.30 -13.24 -14.05
CA PHE A 80 0.49 -12.59 -15.09
C PHE A 80 0.97 -12.89 -16.50
N THR A 81 2.27 -12.81 -16.78
CA THR A 81 2.82 -13.17 -18.09
C THR A 81 2.38 -14.57 -18.49
N ARG A 82 2.62 -15.55 -17.61
CA ARG A 82 2.28 -16.95 -17.90
C ARG A 82 0.78 -17.18 -18.06
N LEU A 83 -0.04 -16.55 -17.22
CA LEU A 83 -1.50 -16.66 -17.30
C LEU A 83 -2.02 -16.04 -18.60
N GLU A 84 -1.57 -14.85 -18.95
CA GLU A 84 -1.99 -14.12 -20.14
C GLU A 84 -1.64 -14.89 -21.42
N ASP A 85 -0.42 -15.41 -21.53
CA ASP A 85 -0.01 -16.25 -22.67
C ASP A 85 -0.96 -17.43 -22.88
N LYS A 86 -1.31 -18.11 -21.78
CA LYS A 86 -2.23 -19.24 -21.80
C LYS A 86 -3.68 -18.84 -22.09
N LEU A 87 -4.14 -17.68 -21.62
CA LEU A 87 -5.46 -17.15 -21.98
C LEU A 87 -5.56 -16.72 -23.44
N ILE A 88 -4.47 -16.24 -24.04
CA ILE A 88 -4.37 -16.00 -25.48
C ILE A 88 -4.48 -17.32 -26.24
N GLU A 89 -3.68 -18.33 -25.87
CA GLU A 89 -3.67 -19.66 -26.49
C GLU A 89 -5.04 -20.35 -26.47
N SER A 90 -5.79 -20.21 -25.37
CA SER A 90 -7.15 -20.76 -25.24
C SER A 90 -8.25 -19.95 -25.94
N ASN A 91 -7.90 -18.87 -26.64
CA ASN A 91 -8.83 -17.93 -27.28
C ASN A 91 -9.83 -17.27 -26.31
N PHE A 92 -9.50 -17.21 -25.01
CA PHE A 92 -10.35 -16.56 -24.00
C PHE A 92 -10.41 -15.04 -24.18
N LEU A 93 -9.30 -14.42 -24.61
CA LEU A 93 -9.17 -12.97 -24.78
C LEU A 93 -9.68 -12.46 -26.15
N TYR A 94 -10.85 -12.93 -26.56
CA TYR A 94 -11.53 -12.55 -27.81
C TYR A 94 -12.84 -11.79 -27.51
N PRO A 95 -13.23 -10.76 -28.30
CA PRO A 95 -12.53 -10.19 -29.46
C PRO A 95 -11.33 -9.31 -29.07
N GLU A 96 -10.36 -9.16 -29.97
CA GLU A 96 -9.10 -8.45 -29.70
C GLU A 96 -9.30 -7.03 -29.14
N LYS A 97 -10.32 -6.31 -29.63
CA LYS A 97 -10.68 -4.97 -29.13
C LYS A 97 -10.98 -4.91 -27.63
N LYS A 98 -11.41 -6.03 -27.02
CA LYS A 98 -11.70 -6.13 -25.58
C LYS A 98 -10.52 -6.68 -24.76
N ARG A 99 -9.50 -7.25 -25.40
CA ARG A 99 -8.35 -7.88 -24.74
C ARG A 99 -7.69 -6.98 -23.69
N PRO A 100 -7.38 -5.70 -23.95
CA PRO A 100 -6.72 -4.84 -22.94
C PRO A 100 -7.57 -4.66 -21.67
N ALA A 101 -8.89 -4.51 -21.83
CA ALA A 101 -9.80 -4.35 -20.69
C ALA A 101 -9.93 -5.65 -19.89
N MET A 102 -9.98 -6.80 -20.57
CA MET A 102 -10.03 -8.11 -19.90
C MET A 102 -8.75 -8.39 -19.10
N ILE A 103 -7.57 -8.15 -19.69
CA ILE A 103 -6.29 -8.30 -19.00
C ILE A 103 -6.24 -7.40 -17.75
N ARG A 104 -6.62 -6.13 -17.89
CA ARG A 104 -6.65 -5.20 -16.76
C ARG A 104 -7.59 -5.69 -15.64
N ASN A 105 -8.76 -6.21 -15.99
CA ASN A 105 -9.71 -6.74 -15.00
C ASN A 105 -9.15 -7.96 -14.26
N ILE A 106 -8.48 -8.88 -14.98
CA ILE A 106 -7.83 -10.06 -14.40
C ILE A 106 -6.71 -9.63 -13.45
N ARG A 107 -5.82 -8.73 -13.89
CA ARG A 107 -4.74 -8.20 -13.03
C ARG A 107 -5.29 -7.54 -11.78
N ASN A 108 -6.31 -6.69 -11.93
CA ASN A 108 -6.94 -6.00 -10.81
C ASN A 108 -7.58 -6.99 -9.81
N MET A 109 -8.14 -8.10 -10.29
CA MET A 109 -8.69 -9.15 -9.43
C MET A 109 -7.61 -9.73 -8.52
N PHE A 110 -6.50 -10.20 -9.09
CA PHE A 110 -5.41 -10.80 -8.31
C PHE A 110 -4.65 -9.79 -7.44
N GLN A 111 -4.51 -8.53 -7.89
CA GLN A 111 -3.85 -7.48 -7.08
C GLN A 111 -4.61 -7.14 -5.80
N ARG A 112 -5.93 -7.33 -5.76
CA ARG A 112 -6.74 -7.11 -4.53
C ARG A 112 -6.68 -8.27 -3.53
N MET A 113 -6.17 -9.43 -3.94
CA MET A 113 -6.22 -10.66 -3.13
C MET A 113 -5.09 -10.77 -2.10
N ALA A 114 -4.13 -9.83 -2.07
CA ALA A 114 -2.97 -9.85 -1.17
C ALA A 114 -2.25 -11.22 -1.13
N LEU A 115 -2.04 -11.79 -2.31
CA LEU A 115 -1.53 -13.15 -2.49
C LEU A 115 -0.15 -13.35 -1.85
N THR A 116 0.05 -14.54 -1.31
CA THR A 116 1.32 -15.02 -0.80
C THR A 116 2.13 -15.73 -1.88
N GLU A 117 3.41 -16.00 -1.62
CA GLU A 117 4.24 -16.84 -2.49
C GLU A 117 3.60 -18.23 -2.73
N GLN A 118 3.02 -18.82 -1.69
CA GLN A 118 2.38 -20.13 -1.77
C GLN A 118 1.10 -20.11 -2.63
N ASP A 119 0.33 -19.03 -2.57
CA ASP A 119 -0.84 -18.86 -3.45
C ASP A 119 -0.42 -18.80 -4.92
N LEU A 120 0.63 -18.04 -5.24
CA LEU A 120 1.15 -17.97 -6.61
C LEU A 120 1.67 -19.32 -7.11
N ARG A 121 2.38 -20.08 -6.26
CA ARG A 121 2.81 -21.45 -6.60
C ARG A 121 1.61 -22.34 -6.94
N THR A 122 0.56 -22.26 -6.14
CA THR A 122 -0.69 -23.02 -6.35
C THR A 122 -1.38 -22.60 -7.64
N LEU A 123 -1.50 -21.30 -7.90
CA LEU A 123 -2.10 -20.75 -9.12
C LEU A 123 -1.29 -21.12 -10.38
N HIS A 124 0.05 -21.10 -10.31
CA HIS A 124 0.90 -21.62 -11.38
C HIS A 124 0.62 -23.11 -11.64
N GLY A 125 0.48 -23.92 -10.59
CA GLY A 125 0.09 -25.33 -10.70
C GLY A 125 -1.25 -25.53 -11.41
N ILE A 126 -2.26 -24.73 -11.05
CA ILE A 126 -3.59 -24.74 -11.69
C ILE A 126 -3.47 -24.43 -13.19
N VAL A 127 -2.75 -23.36 -13.55
CA VAL A 127 -2.53 -23.00 -14.97
C VAL A 127 -1.82 -24.13 -15.70
N VAL A 128 -0.78 -24.72 -15.12
CA VAL A 128 -0.08 -25.86 -15.76
C VAL A 128 -1.02 -27.05 -15.97
N SER A 129 -1.81 -27.42 -14.98
CA SER A 129 -2.70 -28.58 -15.04
C SER A 129 -3.78 -28.42 -16.11
N LEU A 130 -4.45 -27.26 -16.14
CA LEU A 130 -5.52 -26.99 -17.10
C LEU A 130 -5.02 -26.99 -18.56
N PHE A 131 -3.82 -26.47 -18.80
CA PHE A 131 -3.26 -26.37 -20.14
C PHE A 131 -2.53 -27.65 -20.60
N LYS A 132 -1.93 -28.42 -19.68
CA LYS A 132 -1.42 -29.77 -20.00
C LYS A 132 -2.56 -30.71 -20.42
N TYR A 133 -3.71 -30.65 -19.76
CA TYR A 133 -4.85 -31.51 -20.07
C TYR A 133 -5.43 -31.26 -21.48
N ARG A 134 -5.36 -30.03 -21.99
CA ARG A 134 -5.86 -29.69 -23.33
C ARG A 134 -4.93 -30.09 -24.48
N GLY A 135 -3.62 -30.26 -24.22
CA GLY A 135 -2.62 -30.69 -25.21
C GLY A 135 -2.36 -32.20 -25.25
N GLY A 136 -3.10 -32.99 -24.45
CA GLY A 136 -2.93 -34.45 -24.32
C GLY A 136 -3.99 -35.28 -25.06
N LYS A 137 -4.55 -34.78 -26.17
CA LYS A 137 -5.39 -35.55 -27.10
C LYS A 137 -4.83 -35.47 -28.51
#